data_AF-A0A6J2M330-F1
#
_entry.id   AF-A0A6J2M330-F1
#
_cell.length_a   1.000
_cell.length_b   1.000
_cell.length_c   1.000
_cell.angle_alpha   90.00
_cell.angle_beta   90.00
_cell.angle_gamma   90.00
#
_symmetry.space_group_name_H-M   'P 1'
#
loop_
_entity.id
_entity.type
_entity.pdbx_description
1 polymer ?
#
loop_
_entity_poly.entity_id
_entity_poly.type
_entity_poly.pdbx_seq_one_letter_code
_entity_poly.pdbx_strand_id
1 'polypeptide(L)'
;MFPLMLFSTLFSSTFTEPREQHWICNSSDASVWYSYCDNMEYPISLMPEPCITLKGSNGYLHISFIPRRDIKKLYFNLYLSFNTLEFPTRTEVICRGSDDEYSFCRALKGETVNTSVPFSFKGILFSKGRYRFVVEAIAGNTEEMLFCLNFTIIHYPDIN
;
A
#
# COMPACT_ATOMS: atom_id res chain seq x y z
N MET A 1 36.55 25.37 44.77
CA MET A 1 36.58 23.92 44.51
C MET A 1 35.47 23.61 43.51
N PHE A 2 35.84 22.93 42.44
CA PHE A 2 35.19 22.93 41.13
C PHE A 2 33.90 22.07 41.09
N PRO A 3 32.84 22.48 40.36
CA PRO A 3 31.58 21.76 40.28
C PRO A 3 31.61 20.82 39.08
N LEU A 4 31.50 19.51 39.29
CA LEU A 4 31.41 18.54 38.19
C LEU A 4 30.70 17.28 38.69
N MET A 5 29.38 17.31 38.72
CA MET A 5 28.53 16.12 38.56
C MET A 5 27.22 16.59 37.96
N LEU A 6 26.63 15.77 37.08
CA LEU A 6 25.33 15.94 36.40
C LEU A 6 25.38 16.54 34.99
N PHE A 7 25.97 15.80 34.05
CA PHE A 7 25.53 15.83 32.65
C PHE A 7 25.64 14.41 32.07
N SER A 8 24.66 13.55 32.34
CA SER A 8 24.63 12.20 31.72
C SER A 8 23.24 11.66 31.41
N THR A 9 22.18 12.47 31.43
CA THR A 9 20.82 12.00 31.12
C THR A 9 20.14 12.88 30.08
N LEU A 10 20.78 13.09 28.93
CA LEU A 10 20.15 13.74 27.76
C LEU A 10 20.56 13.01 26.47
N PHE A 11 20.43 11.69 26.46
CA PHE A 11 20.28 10.95 25.22
C PHE A 11 18.96 10.20 25.31
N SER A 12 17.86 10.94 25.12
CA SER A 12 16.61 10.33 24.70
C SER A 12 16.87 9.72 23.34
N SER A 13 17.16 8.43 23.30
CA SER A 13 17.17 7.66 22.07
C SER A 13 15.82 7.88 21.40
N THR A 14 15.79 8.68 20.34
CA THR A 14 14.65 8.78 19.44
C THR A 14 14.60 7.47 18.66
N PHE A 15 14.21 6.38 19.32
CA PHE A 15 13.79 5.17 18.64
C PHE A 15 12.50 5.56 17.93
N THR A 16 12.60 5.82 16.63
CA THR A 16 11.43 5.85 15.76
C THR A 16 10.74 4.51 15.93
N GLU A 17 9.51 4.51 16.46
CA GLU A 17 8.74 3.28 16.62
C GLU A 17 8.68 2.56 15.26
N PRO A 18 8.95 1.25 15.22
CA PRO A 18 8.84 0.51 13.97
C PRO A 18 7.39 0.61 13.50
N ARG A 19 7.18 1.18 12.31
CA ARG A 19 5.85 1.29 11.69
C ARG A 19 5.16 -0.08 11.69
N GLU A 20 3.91 -0.11 12.14
CA GLU A 20 3.13 -1.34 12.24
C GLU A 20 3.02 -2.02 10.87
N GLN A 21 3.27 -3.33 10.84
CA GLN A 21 3.10 -4.14 9.63
C GLN A 21 1.79 -4.91 9.71
N HIS A 22 0.94 -4.72 8.72
CA HIS A 22 -0.33 -5.43 8.57
C HIS A 22 -0.17 -6.58 7.58
N TRP A 23 -0.47 -7.79 8.03
CA TRP A 23 -0.53 -8.97 7.18
C TRP A 23 -1.82 -8.97 6.35
N ILE A 24 -1.72 -9.31 5.06
CA ILE A 24 -2.87 -9.41 4.16
C ILE A 24 -3.25 -10.88 3.97
N CYS A 25 -2.34 -11.65 3.37
CA CYS A 25 -2.60 -13.05 3.00
C CYS A 25 -1.31 -13.78 2.64
N ASN A 26 -1.41 -15.11 2.58
CA ASN A 26 -0.41 -16.00 2.00
C ASN A 26 -1.02 -16.80 0.85
N SER A 27 -0.25 -17.01 -0.21
CA SER A 27 -0.57 -17.89 -1.32
C SER A 27 0.48 -19.02 -1.39
N SER A 28 0.47 -19.80 -2.48
CA SER A 28 1.45 -20.88 -2.66
C SER A 28 2.88 -20.34 -2.85
N ASP A 29 3.04 -19.20 -3.53
CA ASP A 29 4.35 -18.66 -3.90
C ASP A 29 4.65 -17.27 -3.30
N ALA A 30 3.71 -16.66 -2.58
CA ALA A 30 3.89 -15.32 -2.05
C ALA A 30 3.26 -15.10 -0.68
N SER A 31 3.89 -14.24 0.11
CA SER A 31 3.31 -13.66 1.33
C SER A 31 3.27 -12.15 1.22
N VAL A 32 2.14 -11.56 1.59
CA VAL A 32 1.85 -10.14 1.36
C VAL A 32 1.55 -9.42 2.67
N TRP A 33 2.25 -8.32 2.88
CA TRP A 33 2.04 -7.38 3.98
C TRP A 33 1.99 -5.96 3.45
N TYR A 34 1.49 -5.03 4.26
CA TYR A 34 1.64 -3.61 4.02
C TYR A 34 1.97 -2.86 5.31
N SER A 35 2.56 -1.68 5.17
CA SER A 35 2.61 -0.67 6.23
C SER A 35 2.20 0.68 5.65
N TYR A 36 1.75 1.60 6.49
CA TYR A 36 1.47 2.95 6.03
C TYR A 36 2.78 3.69 5.70
N CYS A 37 2.79 4.43 4.60
CA CYS A 37 3.87 5.37 4.28
C CYS A 37 3.53 6.83 4.57
N ASP A 38 2.25 7.14 4.77
CA ASP A 38 1.74 8.46 5.16
C ASP A 38 2.05 8.77 6.64
N ASN A 39 2.00 10.05 7.00
CA ASN A 39 2.16 10.54 8.37
C ASN A 39 0.91 10.33 9.22
N MET A 40 -0.25 10.18 8.57
CA MET A 40 -1.51 9.85 9.23
C MET A 40 -1.95 8.46 8.76
N GLU A 41 -2.30 7.59 9.70
CA GLU A 41 -2.76 6.22 9.41
C GLU A 41 -4.27 6.17 9.58
N TYR A 42 -5.00 5.93 8.49
CA TYR A 42 -6.44 5.71 8.56
C TYR A 42 -6.72 4.27 8.15
N PRO A 43 -7.61 3.57 8.88
CA PRO A 43 -7.80 2.15 8.70
C PRO A 43 -8.32 1.85 7.29
N ILE A 44 -7.55 1.05 6.57
CA ILE A 44 -7.92 0.43 5.30
C ILE A 44 -7.85 -1.08 5.42
N SER A 45 -8.91 -1.75 4.99
CA SER A 45 -8.95 -3.21 4.89
C SER A 45 -8.80 -3.61 3.44
N LEU A 46 -7.83 -4.50 3.18
CA LEU A 46 -7.52 -5.05 1.87
C LEU A 46 -7.54 -6.57 2.00
N MET A 47 -8.44 -7.24 1.29
CA MET A 47 -8.57 -8.68 1.34
C MET A 47 -8.73 -9.25 -0.08
N PRO A 48 -7.64 -9.72 -0.70
CA PRO A 48 -7.68 -10.40 -1.98
C PRO A 48 -8.17 -11.85 -1.80
N GLU A 49 -9.09 -12.27 -2.66
CA GLU A 49 -9.68 -13.60 -2.67
C GLU A 49 -9.69 -14.16 -4.11
N PRO A 50 -8.86 -15.19 -4.42
CA PRO A 50 -7.83 -15.78 -3.57
C PRO A 50 -6.63 -14.82 -3.35
N CYS A 51 -5.73 -15.19 -2.42
CA CYS A 51 -4.48 -14.46 -2.25
C CYS A 51 -3.65 -14.45 -3.56
N ILE A 52 -2.91 -13.38 -3.78
CA ILE A 52 -2.16 -13.14 -5.01
C ILE A 52 -1.03 -14.17 -5.16
N THR A 53 -0.93 -14.81 -6.32
CA THR A 53 0.23 -15.62 -6.71
C THR A 53 1.03 -14.90 -7.78
N LEU A 54 2.36 -14.90 -7.64
CA LEU A 54 3.24 -14.18 -8.56
C LEU A 54 3.43 -14.91 -9.89
N LYS A 55 3.14 -16.21 -9.95
CA LYS A 55 2.94 -16.97 -11.21
C LYS A 55 1.74 -16.48 -12.03
N GLY A 56 0.80 -15.78 -11.40
CA GLY A 56 -0.42 -15.28 -12.02
C GLY A 56 -1.66 -15.78 -11.29
N SER A 57 -2.54 -14.83 -10.94
CA SER A 57 -3.81 -15.10 -10.29
C SER A 57 -4.89 -14.17 -10.82
N ASN A 58 -6.13 -14.63 -10.68
CA ASN A 58 -7.34 -13.86 -10.86
C ASN A 58 -8.23 -14.02 -9.63
N GLY A 59 -9.06 -13.02 -9.36
CA GLY A 59 -9.88 -13.01 -8.15
C GLY A 59 -10.58 -11.68 -7.94
N TYR A 60 -10.98 -11.45 -6.71
CA TYR A 60 -11.57 -10.19 -6.25
C TYR A 60 -10.73 -9.60 -5.13
N LEU A 61 -10.54 -8.29 -5.16
CA LEU A 61 -9.97 -7.53 -4.07
C LEU A 61 -11.12 -6.85 -3.33
N HIS A 62 -11.41 -7.30 -2.12
CA HIS A 62 -12.34 -6.64 -1.22
C HIS A 62 -11.62 -5.49 -0.53
N ILE A 63 -12.18 -4.28 -0.66
CA ILE A 63 -11.61 -3.05 -0.14
C ILE A 63 -12.66 -2.40 0.76
N SER A 64 -12.25 -2.05 1.98
CA SER A 64 -13.07 -1.26 2.89
C SER A 64 -12.26 -0.12 3.53
N PHE A 65 -12.71 1.11 3.34
CA PHE A 65 -12.09 2.30 3.93
C PHE A 65 -13.05 3.49 3.95
N ILE A 66 -12.69 4.52 4.73
CA ILE A 66 -13.37 5.80 4.75
C ILE A 66 -12.40 6.85 4.20
N PRO A 67 -12.66 7.45 3.02
CA PRO A 67 -11.75 8.38 2.39
C PRO A 67 -11.73 9.71 3.15
N ARG A 68 -10.56 10.32 3.24
CA ARG A 68 -10.38 11.64 3.88
C ARG A 68 -10.82 12.79 2.99
N ARG A 69 -10.97 12.54 1.70
CA ARG A 69 -11.29 13.50 0.64
C ARG A 69 -12.21 12.84 -0.38
N ASP A 70 -12.77 13.64 -1.26
CA ASP A 70 -13.59 13.13 -2.35
C ASP A 70 -12.72 12.29 -3.30
N ILE A 71 -13.19 11.10 -3.67
CA ILE A 71 -12.44 10.13 -4.48
C ILE A 71 -12.50 10.46 -5.98
N LYS A 72 -13.18 11.54 -6.36
CA LYS A 72 -13.25 11.98 -7.76
C LYS A 72 -11.83 12.19 -8.31
N LYS A 73 -11.57 11.70 -9.53
CA LYS A 73 -10.25 11.78 -10.19
C LYS A 73 -9.12 11.00 -9.49
N LEU A 74 -9.45 9.88 -8.83
CA LEU A 74 -8.46 9.00 -8.21
C LEU A 74 -7.44 8.44 -9.22
N TYR A 75 -6.17 8.58 -8.90
CA TYR A 75 -5.07 7.88 -9.56
C TYR A 75 -4.03 7.40 -8.55
N PHE A 76 -3.27 6.38 -8.93
CA PHE A 76 -2.23 5.78 -8.12
C PHE A 76 -0.87 6.01 -8.76
N ASN A 77 0.07 6.55 -8.00
CA ASN A 77 1.49 6.47 -8.34
C ASN A 77 2.08 5.21 -7.70
N LEU A 78 2.72 4.39 -8.55
CA LEU A 78 3.21 3.07 -8.22
C LEU A 78 4.74 3.07 -8.30
N TYR A 79 5.39 2.78 -7.18
CA TYR A 79 6.84 2.67 -7.09
C TYR A 79 7.19 1.23 -6.72
N LEU A 80 7.78 0.52 -7.68
CA LEU A 80 8.21 -0.86 -7.50
C LEU A 80 9.72 -0.88 -7.28
N SER A 81 10.17 -1.65 -6.30
CA SER A 81 11.57 -1.94 -6.08
C SER A 81 11.79 -3.41 -5.74
N PHE A 82 12.93 -3.94 -6.19
CA PHE A 82 13.36 -5.30 -5.93
C PHE A 82 14.84 -5.28 -5.55
N ASN A 83 15.16 -5.70 -4.33
CA ASN A 83 16.48 -5.55 -3.73
C ASN A 83 16.94 -4.08 -3.77
N THR A 84 17.97 -3.75 -4.55
CA THR A 84 18.49 -2.38 -4.74
C THR A 84 18.05 -1.75 -6.07
N LEU A 85 17.25 -2.46 -6.87
CA LEU A 85 16.76 -1.98 -8.15
C LEU A 85 15.43 -1.27 -7.97
N GLU A 86 15.37 -0.04 -8.45
CA GLU A 86 14.14 0.75 -8.54
C GLU A 86 13.63 0.72 -9.99
N PHE A 87 12.35 0.40 -10.15
CA PHE A 87 11.70 0.40 -11.46
C PHE A 87 11.08 1.77 -11.75
N PRO A 88 10.88 2.12 -13.04
CA PRO A 88 10.21 3.36 -13.40
C PRO A 88 8.83 3.47 -12.76
N THR A 89 8.53 4.63 -12.17
CA THR A 89 7.22 4.95 -11.60
C THR A 89 6.14 4.79 -12.66
N ARG A 90 5.01 4.17 -12.27
CA ARG A 90 3.82 4.06 -13.11
C ARG A 90 2.66 4.81 -12.49
N THR A 91 1.90 5.50 -13.30
CA THR A 91 0.67 6.17 -12.86
C THR A 91 -0.53 5.43 -13.44
N GLU A 92 -1.37 4.89 -12.57
CA GLU A 92 -2.60 4.17 -12.95
C GLU A 92 -3.82 5.02 -12.57
N VAL A 93 -4.62 5.42 -13.56
CA VAL A 93 -5.83 6.21 -13.33
C VAL A 93 -6.99 5.27 -13.02
N ILE A 94 -7.58 5.40 -11.83
CA ILE A 94 -8.66 4.53 -11.34
C ILE A 94 -10.03 5.17 -11.59
N CYS A 95 -10.14 6.47 -11.34
CA CYS A 95 -11.33 7.26 -11.61
C CYS A 95 -10.92 8.47 -12.46
N ARG A 96 -11.48 8.61 -13.65
CA ARG A 96 -11.41 9.82 -14.49
C ARG A 96 -12.46 10.85 -14.06
N GLY A 97 -13.59 10.40 -13.51
CA GLY A 97 -14.71 11.25 -13.13
C GLY A 97 -15.64 10.60 -12.11
N SER A 98 -16.84 11.16 -11.96
CA SER A 98 -17.90 10.61 -11.09
C SER A 98 -18.72 9.51 -11.78
N ASP A 99 -18.81 9.52 -13.10
CA ASP A 99 -19.47 8.48 -13.90
C ASP A 99 -18.40 7.59 -14.54
N ASP A 100 -17.71 6.81 -13.69
CA ASP A 100 -16.69 5.88 -14.13
C ASP A 100 -17.11 4.42 -13.89
N GLU A 101 -16.27 3.50 -14.34
CA GLU A 101 -16.47 2.05 -14.26
C GLU A 101 -16.71 1.57 -12.83
N TYR A 102 -16.04 2.19 -11.85
CA TYR A 102 -16.20 1.83 -10.45
C TYR A 102 -17.18 2.75 -9.71
N SER A 103 -18.15 2.15 -9.02
CA SER A 103 -19.16 2.87 -8.23
C SER A 103 -18.57 3.73 -7.11
N PHE A 104 -17.43 3.31 -6.54
CA PHE A 104 -16.74 4.05 -5.48
C PHE A 104 -16.12 5.38 -5.95
N CYS A 105 -16.01 5.62 -7.26
CA CYS A 105 -15.53 6.91 -7.79
C CYS A 105 -16.45 8.10 -7.44
N ARG A 106 -17.67 7.83 -6.98
CA ARG A 106 -18.64 8.82 -6.48
C ARG A 106 -18.52 9.10 -5.00
N ALA A 107 -17.75 8.30 -4.26
CA ALA A 107 -17.67 8.41 -2.82
C ALA A 107 -17.06 9.76 -2.40
N LEU A 108 -17.75 10.41 -1.48
CA LEU A 108 -17.35 11.68 -0.89
C LEU A 108 -16.53 11.45 0.38
N LYS A 109 -15.85 12.52 0.82
CA LYS A 109 -15.16 12.53 2.12
C LYS A 109 -16.08 12.01 3.23
N GLY A 110 -15.59 11.01 3.98
CA GLY A 110 -16.29 10.46 5.15
C GLY A 110 -17.32 9.37 4.83
N GLU A 111 -17.60 9.07 3.56
CA GLU A 111 -18.48 7.96 3.19
C GLU A 111 -17.76 6.61 3.27
N THR A 112 -18.46 5.57 3.71
CA THR A 112 -17.86 4.23 3.76
C THR A 112 -17.79 3.64 2.35
N VAL A 113 -16.58 3.43 1.86
CA VAL A 113 -16.33 2.61 0.66
C VAL A 113 -16.18 1.17 1.11
N ASN A 114 -17.07 0.30 0.66
CA ASN A 114 -16.99 -1.14 0.86
C ASN A 114 -17.37 -1.84 -0.44
N THR A 115 -16.39 -2.39 -1.14
CA THR A 115 -16.58 -2.88 -2.51
C THR A 115 -15.60 -3.99 -2.86
N SER A 116 -15.88 -4.71 -3.94
CA SER A 116 -15.06 -5.79 -4.46
C SER A 116 -14.68 -5.47 -5.89
N VAL A 117 -13.38 -5.40 -6.17
CA VAL A 117 -12.84 -5.10 -7.50
C VAL A 117 -12.25 -6.37 -8.11
N PRO A 118 -12.68 -6.80 -9.31
CA PRO A 118 -12.06 -7.94 -9.96
C PRO A 118 -10.62 -7.61 -10.36
N PHE A 119 -9.70 -8.57 -10.19
CA PHE A 119 -8.33 -8.45 -10.67
C PHE A 119 -7.94 -9.67 -11.51
N SER A 120 -7.04 -9.45 -12.46
CA SER A 120 -6.43 -10.50 -13.26
C SER A 120 -5.00 -10.11 -13.59
N PHE A 121 -4.06 -10.94 -13.16
CA PHE A 121 -2.64 -10.73 -13.35
C PHE A 121 -2.01 -11.95 -14.01
N LYS A 122 -1.33 -11.75 -15.14
CA LYS A 122 -0.52 -12.78 -15.79
C LYS A 122 0.92 -12.62 -15.33
N GLY A 123 1.44 -13.60 -14.59
CA GLY A 123 2.83 -13.61 -14.14
C GLY A 123 3.80 -13.63 -15.31
N ILE A 124 4.80 -12.74 -15.28
CA ILE A 124 5.82 -12.60 -16.34
C ILE A 124 7.13 -13.35 -15.98
N LEU A 125 7.17 -14.03 -14.82
CA LEU A 125 8.33 -14.58 -14.09
C LEU A 125 8.98 -13.54 -13.17
N PHE A 126 8.74 -13.70 -11.87
CA PHE A 126 9.42 -12.93 -10.82
C PHE A 126 10.59 -13.72 -10.25
N SER A 127 11.71 -13.06 -9.98
CA SER A 127 12.82 -13.65 -9.22
C SER A 127 12.40 -13.89 -7.77
N LYS A 128 13.03 -14.86 -7.10
CA LYS A 128 12.89 -15.04 -5.65
C LYS A 128 13.38 -13.79 -4.92
N GLY A 129 12.66 -13.37 -3.88
CA GLY A 129 13.13 -12.31 -2.99
C GLY A 129 12.03 -11.43 -2.43
N ARG A 130 12.45 -10.29 -1.87
CA ARG A 130 11.56 -9.30 -1.28
C ARG A 130 11.31 -8.16 -2.26
N TYR A 131 10.07 -8.00 -2.64
CA TYR A 131 9.57 -6.87 -3.41
C TYR A 131 8.98 -5.84 -2.48
N ARG A 132 9.21 -4.58 -2.81
CA ARG A 132 8.58 -3.45 -2.16
C ARG A 132 7.80 -2.68 -3.20
N PHE A 133 6.52 -2.46 -2.94
CA PHE A 133 5.59 -1.81 -3.84
C PHE A 133 4.86 -0.72 -3.10
N VAL A 134 5.18 0.53 -3.40
CA VAL A 134 4.55 1.70 -2.77
C VAL A 134 3.43 2.18 -3.68
N VAL A 135 2.24 2.34 -3.10
CA VAL A 135 1.05 2.90 -3.73
C VAL A 135 0.74 4.22 -3.04
N GLU A 136 0.90 5.30 -3.79
CA GLU A 136 0.43 6.63 -3.39
C GLU A 136 -0.91 6.88 -4.08
N ALA A 137 -1.98 6.95 -3.28
CA ALA A 137 -3.31 7.26 -3.78
C ALA A 137 -3.56 8.76 -3.72
N ILE A 138 -3.85 9.37 -4.87
CA ILE A 138 -4.07 10.81 -5.00
C ILE A 138 -5.45 11.03 -5.64
N ALA A 139 -6.23 11.94 -5.08
CA ALA A 139 -7.58 12.24 -5.58
C ALA A 139 -7.97 13.70 -5.38
N GLY A 140 -9.14 14.03 -5.93
CA GLY A 140 -9.73 15.36 -5.87
C GLY A 140 -9.16 16.30 -6.92
N ASN A 141 -9.72 17.50 -6.99
CA ASN A 141 -9.24 18.54 -7.92
C ASN A 141 -7.95 19.21 -7.44
N THR A 142 -7.64 19.11 -6.14
CA THR A 142 -6.43 19.66 -5.52
C THR A 142 -5.27 18.66 -5.47
N GLU A 143 -5.44 17.47 -6.06
CA GLU A 143 -4.43 16.40 -6.12
C GLU A 143 -3.84 16.09 -4.73
N GLU A 144 -4.72 15.84 -3.77
CA GLU A 144 -4.32 15.54 -2.40
C GLU A 144 -4.14 14.03 -2.20
N MET A 145 -3.13 13.67 -1.42
CA MET A 145 -2.90 12.29 -1.01
C MET A 145 -4.04 11.80 -0.12
N LEU A 146 -4.72 10.73 -0.55
CA LEU A 146 -5.72 10.01 0.23
C LEU A 146 -5.08 9.07 1.25
N PHE A 147 -4.11 8.28 0.78
CA PHE A 147 -3.32 7.36 1.59
C PHE A 147 -2.04 6.97 0.86
N CYS A 148 -1.07 6.47 1.62
CA CYS A 148 0.13 5.85 1.09
C CYS A 148 0.31 4.49 1.75
N LEU A 149 0.40 3.43 0.95
CA LEU A 149 0.65 2.07 1.41
C LEU A 149 1.94 1.52 0.82
N ASN A 150 2.76 0.95 1.69
CA ASN A 150 4.02 0.31 1.36
C ASN A 150 3.87 -1.20 1.49
N PHE A 151 3.58 -1.86 0.38
CA PHE A 151 3.45 -3.31 0.33
C PHE A 151 4.81 -3.98 0.35
N THR A 152 4.93 -5.01 1.16
CA THR A 152 6.02 -5.97 1.15
C THR A 152 5.48 -7.28 0.63
N ILE A 153 6.03 -7.75 -0.49
CA ILE A 153 5.69 -9.05 -1.07
C ILE A 153 6.95 -9.91 -1.01
N ILE A 154 6.88 -11.02 -0.28
CA ILE A 154 7.98 -11.99 -0.28
C ILE A 154 7.60 -13.11 -1.23
N HIS A 155 8.39 -13.27 -2.29
CA HIS A 155 8.21 -14.31 -3.30
C HIS A 155 9.10 -15.51 -2.96
N TYR A 156 8.48 -16.67 -2.80
CA TYR A 156 9.11 -17.96 -2.65
C TYR A 156 8.70 -18.82 -3.84
N PRO A 157 9.38 -18.71 -5.00
CA PRO A 157 9.02 -19.51 -6.15
C PRO A 157 9.16 -21.00 -5.80
N ASP A 158 8.13 -21.81 -6.07
CA ASP A 158 8.17 -23.27 -5.86
C ASP A 158 9.12 -24.02 -6.82
N ILE A 159 10.15 -23.37 -7.39
CA ILE A 159 11.02 -24.01 -8.37
C ILE A 159 12.27 -24.57 -7.66
N ASN A 160 12.24 -25.89 -7.47
CA ASN A 160 13.40 -26.77 -7.68
C ASN A 160 13.79 -26.73 -9.15
#